data_AF-A0A8T4B5M6-F1
#
_entry.id   AF-A0A8T4B5M6-F1
#
_cell.length_a   1.000
_cell.length_b   1.000
_cell.length_c   1.000
_cell.angle_alpha   90.00
_cell.angle_beta   90.00
_cell.angle_gamma   90.00
#
_symmetry.space_group_name_H-M   'P 1'
#
loop_
_entity.id
_entity.type
_entity.pdbx_description
1 polymer ?
#
loop_
_entity_poly.entity_id
_entity_poly.type
_entity_poly.pdbx_seq_one_letter_code
_entity_poly.pdbx_strand_id
1 'polypeptide(L)'
;MENQPTMAVRPDRKGPKNIAILLFISAFLVAGMGYQDWQLHHNGLNDSQIEVFLTTPNSQEGEPTSVEDYRDFESSVQEENGYFIRAVALLSTAACLLVGSVFLHRLQRRGAILCVAGAVTGLVGGVAGSIIINQNAQEYLGEAMKLTYEIWVYLCGTIMGLCLAVAALPLLNARARLALTPNVQLDELE
;
A
#
# COMPACT_ATOMS: atom_id res chain seq x y z
N MET A 1 0.31 -5.68 53.38
CA MET A 1 -0.16 -5.58 51.98
C MET A 1 1.06 -5.57 51.10
N GLU A 2 1.25 -6.63 50.34
CA GLU A 2 2.43 -6.84 49.50
C GLU A 2 2.46 -5.77 48.40
N ASN A 3 3.52 -4.96 48.38
CA ASN A 3 3.81 -4.05 47.28
C ASN A 3 4.09 -4.91 46.05
N GLN A 4 3.06 -5.21 45.27
CA GLN A 4 3.25 -5.72 43.92
C GLN A 4 4.10 -4.69 43.17
N PRO A 5 5.28 -5.07 42.63
CA PRO A 5 6.01 -4.18 41.77
C PRO A 5 5.13 -3.94 40.55
N THR A 6 4.48 -2.77 40.47
CA THR A 6 3.92 -2.28 39.23
C THR A 6 5.09 -2.24 38.24
N MET A 7 5.22 -3.25 37.38
CA MET A 7 6.20 -3.25 36.32
C MET A 7 5.93 -2.03 35.44
N ALA A 8 6.63 -0.93 35.73
CA ALA A 8 6.49 0.32 35.02
C ALA A 8 6.96 0.07 33.58
N VAL A 9 6.00 0.06 32.65
CA VAL A 9 6.25 -0.19 31.23
C VAL A 9 7.09 0.97 30.67
N ARG A 10 8.39 0.74 30.46
CA ARG A 10 9.30 1.78 29.98
C ARG A 10 8.98 2.17 28.53
N PRO A 11 8.85 3.47 28.22
CA PRO A 11 8.60 3.94 26.86
C PRO A 11 9.68 3.47 25.88
N ASP A 12 9.27 2.95 24.72
CA ASP A 12 10.17 2.60 23.62
C ASP A 12 10.12 3.69 22.54
N ARG A 13 11.22 4.44 22.42
CA ARG A 13 11.39 5.50 21.41
C ARG A 13 12.07 5.00 20.14
N LYS A 14 12.78 3.87 20.17
CA LYS A 14 13.54 3.37 19.02
C LYS A 14 12.61 2.64 18.05
N GLY A 15 11.69 1.82 18.56
CA GLY A 15 10.71 1.09 17.74
C GLY A 15 9.93 2.00 16.78
N PRO A 16 9.20 3.02 17.28
CA PRO A 16 8.45 3.94 16.41
C PRO A 16 9.31 4.70 15.40
N LYS A 17 10.54 5.07 15.75
CA LYS A 17 11.46 5.76 14.85
C LYS A 17 11.96 4.86 13.71
N ASN A 18 12.24 3.59 14.00
CA ASN A 18 12.63 2.62 12.97
C ASN A 18 11.47 2.33 12.01
N ILE A 19 10.26 2.17 12.56
CA ILE A 19 9.03 2.02 11.77
C ILE A 19 8.83 3.25 10.88
N ALA A 20 9.03 4.45 11.40
CA ALA A 20 8.92 5.68 10.60
C ALA A 20 9.87 5.68 9.38
N ILE A 21 11.13 5.28 9.56
CA ILE A 21 12.11 5.20 8.46
C ILE A 21 11.65 4.17 7.41
N LEU A 22 11.20 3.00 7.86
CA LEU A 22 10.71 1.95 6.97
C LEU A 22 9.50 2.44 6.15
N LEU A 23 8.50 3.04 6.80
CA LEU A 23 7.31 3.59 6.13
C LEU A 23 7.67 4.72 5.16
N PHE A 24 8.64 5.57 5.49
CA PHE A 24 9.11 6.63 4.60
C PHE A 24 9.71 6.07 3.31
N ILE A 25 10.57 5.04 3.40
CA ILE A 25 11.16 4.40 2.23
C ILE A 25 10.08 3.66 1.42
N SER A 26 9.19 2.92 2.09
CA SER A 26 8.08 2.23 1.43
C SER A 26 7.15 3.18 0.67
N ALA A 27 6.99 4.42 1.13
CA ALA A 27 6.14 5.41 0.46
C ALA A 27 6.62 5.72 -0.97
N PHE A 28 7.92 5.69 -1.25
CA PHE A 28 8.44 5.87 -2.61
C PHE A 28 8.10 4.70 -3.53
N LEU A 29 8.17 3.46 -3.02
CA LEU A 29 7.76 2.29 -3.78
C LEU A 29 6.26 2.36 -4.11
N VAL A 30 5.43 2.70 -3.12
CA VAL A 30 3.98 2.87 -3.30
C VAL A 30 3.68 4.01 -4.28
N ALA A 31 4.41 5.12 -4.22
CA ALA A 31 4.27 6.23 -5.17
C ALA A 31 4.62 5.80 -6.60
N GLY A 32 5.68 5.02 -6.78
CA GLY A 32 6.08 4.48 -8.08
C GLY A 32 4.98 3.59 -8.68
N MET A 33 4.40 2.69 -7.89
CA MET A 33 3.30 1.84 -8.34
C MET A 33 2.06 2.66 -8.70
N GLY A 34 1.67 3.62 -7.84
CA GLY A 34 0.54 4.51 -8.12
C GLY A 34 0.76 5.38 -9.36
N TYR A 35 1.99 5.82 -9.61
CA TYR A 35 2.34 6.56 -10.82
C TYR A 35 2.31 5.67 -12.07
N GLN A 36 2.74 4.41 -11.97
CA GLN A 36 2.63 3.46 -13.07
C GLN A 36 1.16 3.24 -13.47
N ASP A 37 0.27 3.06 -12.50
CA ASP A 37 -1.17 2.94 -12.75
C ASP A 37 -1.76 4.21 -13.37
N TRP A 38 -1.30 5.38 -12.91
CA TRP A 38 -1.68 6.64 -13.52
C TRP A 38 -1.28 6.70 -15.00
N GLN A 39 -0.07 6.25 -15.34
CA GLN A 39 0.39 6.19 -16.73
C GLN A 39 -0.41 5.20 -17.57
N LEU A 40 -0.68 4.00 -17.04
CA LEU A 40 -1.51 3.00 -17.71
C LEU A 40 -2.93 3.51 -17.97
N HIS A 41 -3.49 4.32 -17.07
CA HIS A 41 -4.82 4.88 -17.28
C HIS A 41 -4.88 5.92 -18.42
N HIS A 42 -3.84 6.74 -18.59
CA HIS A 42 -3.87 7.86 -19.54
C HIS A 42 -3.22 7.56 -20.89
N ASN A 43 -2.09 6.86 -20.85
CA ASN A 43 -1.24 6.65 -22.01
C ASN A 43 -1.23 5.19 -22.47
N GLY A 44 -1.58 4.26 -21.58
CA GLY A 44 -1.45 2.83 -21.83
C GLY A 44 -0.02 2.41 -22.19
N LEU A 45 0.11 1.22 -22.76
CA LEU A 45 1.33 0.77 -23.42
C LEU A 45 1.26 1.03 -24.93
N ASN A 46 2.39 1.17 -25.63
CA ASN A 46 2.41 1.11 -27.10
C ASN A 46 2.51 -0.35 -27.59
N ASP A 47 2.23 -0.61 -28.87
CA ASP A 47 2.17 -1.98 -29.41
C ASP A 47 3.48 -2.76 -29.20
N SER A 48 4.62 -2.11 -29.38
CA SER A 48 5.93 -2.74 -29.15
C SER A 48 6.16 -3.09 -27.68
N GLN A 49 5.64 -2.29 -26.75
CA GLN A 49 5.69 -2.56 -25.32
C GLN A 49 4.76 -3.71 -24.95
N ILE A 50 3.58 -3.79 -25.56
CA ILE A 50 2.65 -4.91 -25.37
C ILE A 50 3.28 -6.21 -25.85
N GLU A 51 3.87 -6.23 -27.04
CA GLU A 51 4.52 -7.43 -27.58
C GLU A 51 5.65 -7.93 -26.65
N VAL A 52 6.48 -7.02 -26.14
CA VAL A 52 7.50 -7.34 -25.14
C VAL A 52 6.88 -7.83 -23.84
N PHE A 53 5.82 -7.18 -23.37
CA PHE A 53 5.12 -7.53 -22.13
C PHE A 53 4.48 -8.93 -22.20
N LEU A 54 3.94 -9.29 -23.37
CA LEU A 54 3.29 -10.58 -23.63
C LEU A 54 4.28 -11.71 -23.95
N THR A 55 5.54 -11.40 -24.26
CA THR A 55 6.55 -12.40 -24.64
C THR A 55 6.72 -13.49 -23.57
N THR A 56 6.85 -13.12 -22.30
CA THR A 56 7.02 -14.10 -21.22
C THR A 56 5.74 -14.87 -20.89
N PRO A 57 4.58 -14.22 -20.67
CA PRO A 57 3.32 -14.92 -20.46
C PRO A 57 2.95 -15.89 -21.59
N ASN A 58 3.08 -15.48 -22.86
CA ASN A 58 2.72 -16.31 -24.01
C ASN A 58 3.72 -17.46 -24.29
N SER A 59 4.87 -17.49 -23.61
CA SER A 59 5.81 -18.62 -23.66
C SER A 59 5.40 -19.79 -22.75
N GLN A 60 4.36 -19.61 -21.93
CA GLN A 60 3.80 -20.64 -21.06
C GLN A 60 2.72 -21.45 -21.80
N GLU A 61 2.35 -22.62 -21.27
CA GLU A 61 1.23 -23.40 -21.80
C GLU A 61 -0.11 -22.68 -21.58
N GLY A 62 -1.03 -22.78 -22.54
CA GLY A 62 -2.37 -22.18 -22.50
C GLY A 62 -2.69 -21.38 -23.76
N GLU A 63 -3.88 -20.79 -23.79
CA GLU A 63 -4.29 -19.87 -24.86
C GLU A 63 -3.45 -18.57 -24.78
N PRO A 64 -2.70 -18.21 -25.85
CA PRO A 64 -1.88 -17.01 -25.84
C PRO A 64 -2.76 -15.76 -25.94
N THR A 65 -2.34 -14.69 -25.29
CA THR A 65 -2.99 -13.37 -25.41
C THR A 65 -2.47 -12.68 -26.68
N SER A 66 -3.35 -12.24 -27.58
CA SER A 66 -2.96 -11.41 -28.71
C SER A 66 -2.78 -9.94 -28.30
N VAL A 67 -2.15 -9.14 -29.15
CA VAL A 67 -2.03 -7.69 -28.92
C VAL A 67 -3.42 -7.03 -28.94
N GLU A 68 -4.33 -7.50 -29.78
CA GLU A 68 -5.70 -6.99 -29.88
C GLU A 68 -6.49 -7.30 -28.60
N ASP A 69 -6.40 -8.53 -28.08
CA ASP A 69 -7.02 -8.91 -26.81
C ASP A 69 -6.52 -8.05 -25.64
N TYR A 70 -5.22 -7.72 -25.63
CA TYR A 70 -4.66 -6.84 -24.61
C TYR A 70 -5.16 -5.40 -24.75
N ARG A 71 -5.44 -4.92 -25.97
CA ARG A 71 -5.99 -3.59 -26.21
C ARG A 71 -7.43 -3.48 -25.74
N ASP A 72 -8.23 -4.51 -25.99
CA ASP A 72 -9.61 -4.57 -25.50
C ASP A 72 -9.64 -4.60 -23.97
N PHE A 73 -8.77 -5.43 -23.38
CA PHE A 73 -8.53 -5.43 -21.94
C PHE A 73 -8.15 -4.04 -21.39
N GLU A 74 -7.13 -3.41 -21.95
CA GLU A 74 -6.61 -2.13 -21.47
C GLU A 74 -7.69 -1.03 -21.56
N SER A 75 -8.41 -0.99 -22.68
CA SER A 75 -9.50 -0.05 -22.92
C SER A 75 -10.63 -0.26 -21.92
N SER A 76 -11.05 -1.50 -21.70
CA SER A 76 -12.12 -1.83 -20.74
C SER A 76 -11.75 -1.45 -19.31
N VAL A 77 -10.51 -1.72 -18.88
CA VAL A 77 -10.03 -1.29 -17.56
C VAL A 77 -9.99 0.23 -17.41
N GLN A 78 -9.63 0.96 -18.48
CA GLN A 78 -9.63 2.42 -18.48
C GLN A 78 -11.05 2.97 -18.37
N GLU A 79 -12.01 2.41 -19.11
CA GLU A 79 -13.42 2.78 -19.06
C GLU A 79 -14.03 2.54 -17.66
N GLU A 80 -13.73 1.39 -17.04
CA GLU A 80 -14.15 1.09 -15.67
C GLU A 80 -13.34 1.81 -14.58
N ASN A 81 -12.38 2.66 -14.97
CA ASN A 81 -11.50 3.41 -14.08
C ASN A 81 -10.66 2.55 -13.11
N GLY A 82 -10.42 1.27 -13.43
CA GLY A 82 -9.68 0.36 -12.55
C GLY A 82 -8.27 0.86 -12.23
N TYR A 83 -7.52 1.26 -13.26
CA TYR A 83 -6.19 1.86 -13.08
C TYR A 83 -6.25 3.19 -12.32
N PHE A 84 -7.24 4.04 -12.61
CA PHE A 84 -7.36 5.35 -11.96
C PHE A 84 -7.66 5.23 -10.46
N ILE A 85 -8.60 4.35 -10.08
CA ILE A 85 -8.94 4.08 -8.68
C ILE A 85 -7.69 3.60 -7.93
N ARG A 86 -6.95 2.65 -8.51
CA ARG A 86 -5.72 2.12 -7.92
C ARG A 86 -4.64 3.20 -7.80
N ALA A 87 -4.45 4.00 -8.85
CA ALA A 87 -3.48 5.10 -8.88
C ALA A 87 -3.74 6.13 -7.77
N VAL A 88 -4.96 6.67 -7.71
CA VAL A 88 -5.33 7.71 -6.72
C VAL A 88 -5.22 7.16 -5.30
N ALA A 89 -5.67 5.92 -5.07
CA ALA A 89 -5.54 5.27 -3.77
C ALA A 89 -4.07 5.16 -3.34
N LEU A 90 -3.21 4.57 -4.18
CA LEU A 90 -1.79 4.38 -3.84
C LEU A 90 -1.03 5.70 -3.72
N LEU A 91 -1.27 6.67 -4.59
CA LEU A 91 -0.65 8.00 -4.50
C LEU A 91 -1.08 8.74 -3.23
N SER A 92 -2.36 8.65 -2.85
CA SER A 92 -2.85 9.21 -1.59
C SER A 92 -2.21 8.54 -0.37
N THR A 93 -2.06 7.21 -0.41
CA THR A 93 -1.33 6.45 0.62
C THR A 93 0.11 6.90 0.72
N ALA A 94 0.82 7.03 -0.40
CA ALA A 94 2.19 7.49 -0.42
C ALA A 94 2.34 8.89 0.21
N ALA A 95 1.45 9.83 -0.13
CA ALA A 95 1.44 11.16 0.47
C ALA A 95 1.23 11.11 1.99
N CYS A 96 0.25 10.32 2.45
CA CYS A 96 0.00 10.10 3.88
C CYS A 96 1.19 9.46 4.59
N LEU A 97 1.85 8.47 3.99
CA LEU A 97 3.02 7.80 4.55
C LEU A 97 4.23 8.73 4.61
N LEU A 98 4.49 9.54 3.58
CA LEU A 98 5.59 10.51 3.56
C LEU A 98 5.43 11.55 4.69
N VAL A 99 4.26 12.17 4.79
CA VAL A 99 3.99 13.19 5.82
C VAL A 99 3.90 12.53 7.21
N GLY A 100 3.19 11.41 7.30
CA GLY A 100 2.95 10.70 8.55
C GLY A 100 4.23 10.14 9.17
N SER A 101 5.13 9.60 8.35
CA SER A 101 6.42 9.06 8.80
C SER A 101 7.34 10.15 9.37
N VAL A 102 7.38 11.35 8.77
CA VAL A 102 8.15 12.47 9.31
C VAL A 102 7.64 12.85 10.71
N PHE A 103 6.32 12.96 10.89
CA PHE A 103 5.74 13.23 12.20
C PHE A 103 5.93 12.07 13.20
N LEU A 104 5.83 10.83 12.72
CA LEU A 104 6.06 9.65 13.54
C LEU A 104 7.53 9.55 14.01
N HIS A 105 8.48 9.94 13.18
CA HIS A 105 9.90 10.01 13.55
C HIS A 105 10.14 11.04 14.67
N ARG A 106 9.34 12.12 14.70
CA ARG A 106 9.30 13.09 15.81
C ARG A 106 8.47 12.61 17.00
N LEU A 107 8.07 11.33 17.03
CA LEU A 107 7.25 10.69 18.06
C LEU A 107 5.89 11.35 18.27
N GLN A 108 5.32 11.95 17.21
CA GLN A 108 4.00 12.55 17.28
C GLN A 108 2.94 11.50 16.95
N ARG A 109 1.98 11.29 17.86
CA ARG A 109 0.85 10.35 17.67
C ARG A 109 0.06 10.59 16.37
N ARG A 110 -0.05 11.86 15.95
CA ARG A 110 -0.71 12.26 14.69
C ARG A 110 -0.06 11.61 13.47
N GLY A 111 1.27 11.44 13.48
CA GLY A 111 2.01 10.78 12.41
C GLY A 111 1.61 9.31 12.23
N ALA A 112 1.52 8.57 13.33
CA ALA A 112 1.07 7.17 13.30
C ALA A 112 -0.38 7.04 12.80
N ILE A 113 -1.29 7.92 13.24
CA ILE A 113 -2.68 7.91 12.79
C ILE A 113 -2.77 8.21 11.29
N LEU A 114 -1.99 9.18 10.79
CA LEU A 114 -1.96 9.53 9.38
C LEU A 114 -1.43 8.36 8.52
N CYS A 115 -0.37 7.68 8.97
CA CYS A 115 0.14 6.49 8.28
C CYS A 115 -0.91 5.36 8.22
N VAL A 116 -1.63 5.12 9.33
CA VAL A 116 -2.69 4.11 9.38
C VAL A 116 -3.84 4.48 8.45
N ALA A 117 -4.31 5.73 8.48
CA ALA A 117 -5.36 6.20 7.59
C ALA A 117 -4.97 6.03 6.12
N GLY A 118 -3.76 6.45 5.75
CA GLY A 118 -3.23 6.26 4.40
C GLY A 118 -3.14 4.80 3.99
N ALA A 119 -2.66 3.93 4.88
CA ALA A 119 -2.55 2.49 4.61
C ALA A 119 -3.93 1.82 4.45
N VAL A 120 -4.94 2.24 5.21
CA VAL A 120 -6.32 1.78 5.03
C VAL A 120 -6.87 2.21 3.67
N THR A 121 -6.69 3.48 3.29
CA THR A 121 -7.11 3.99 1.97
C THR A 121 -6.47 3.19 0.84
N GLY A 122 -5.18 2.90 0.95
CA GLY A 122 -4.44 2.15 -0.06
C GLY A 122 -4.83 0.67 -0.10
N LEU A 123 -5.14 0.06 1.05
CA LEU A 123 -5.65 -1.30 1.10
C LEU A 123 -7.03 -1.40 0.40
N VAL A 124 -7.98 -0.54 0.79
CA VAL A 124 -9.34 -0.59 0.24
C VAL A 124 -9.34 -0.20 -1.23
N GLY A 125 -8.75 0.95 -1.59
CA GLY A 125 -8.73 1.42 -2.97
C GLY A 125 -7.79 0.61 -3.87
N GLY A 126 -6.65 0.17 -3.34
CA GLY A 126 -5.70 -0.66 -4.07
C GLY A 126 -6.26 -2.04 -4.43
N VAL A 127 -6.94 -2.68 -3.48
CA VAL A 127 -7.62 -3.97 -3.72
C VAL A 127 -8.83 -3.77 -4.63
N ALA A 128 -9.66 -2.74 -4.42
CA ALA A 128 -10.81 -2.47 -5.28
C ALA A 128 -10.40 -2.26 -6.75
N GLY A 129 -9.41 -1.40 -7.00
CA GLY A 129 -8.87 -1.21 -8.36
C GLY A 129 -8.26 -2.48 -8.93
N SER A 130 -7.58 -3.29 -8.11
CA SER A 130 -7.00 -4.56 -8.56
C SER A 130 -8.07 -5.61 -8.92
N ILE A 131 -9.20 -5.65 -8.20
CA ILE A 131 -10.33 -6.52 -8.53
C ILE A 131 -10.93 -6.14 -9.89
N ILE A 132 -11.15 -4.84 -10.13
CA ILE A 132 -11.66 -4.35 -11.43
C ILE A 132 -10.71 -4.76 -12.56
N ILE A 133 -9.41 -4.50 -12.40
CA ILE A 133 -8.39 -4.91 -13.38
C ILE A 133 -8.44 -6.43 -13.62
N ASN A 134 -8.55 -7.23 -12.56
CA ASN A 134 -8.59 -8.68 -12.70
C ASN A 134 -9.86 -9.19 -13.38
N GLN A 135 -11.03 -8.60 -13.10
CA GLN A 135 -12.29 -8.97 -13.75
C GLN A 135 -12.21 -8.79 -15.26
N ASN A 136 -11.71 -7.64 -15.71
CA ASN A 136 -11.46 -7.37 -17.12
C ASN A 136 -10.39 -8.33 -17.70
N ALA A 137 -9.34 -8.66 -16.93
CA ALA A 137 -8.36 -9.64 -17.37
C ALA A 137 -8.98 -11.03 -17.60
N GLN A 138 -9.93 -11.46 -16.75
CA GLN A 138 -10.63 -12.74 -16.91
C GLN A 138 -11.49 -12.80 -18.16
N GLU A 139 -11.97 -11.66 -18.65
CA GLU A 139 -12.83 -11.57 -19.83
C GLU A 139 -12.01 -11.62 -21.12
N TYR A 140 -10.95 -10.82 -21.22
CA TYR A 140 -10.26 -10.58 -22.48
C TYR A 140 -8.94 -11.34 -22.66
N LEU A 141 -8.20 -11.67 -21.58
CA LEU A 141 -6.82 -12.16 -21.72
C LEU A 141 -6.75 -13.69 -21.84
N GLY A 142 -5.61 -14.21 -22.30
CA GLY A 142 -5.29 -15.64 -22.29
C GLY A 142 -4.96 -16.18 -20.89
N GLU A 143 -4.92 -17.51 -20.73
CA GLU A 143 -4.85 -18.20 -19.42
C GLU A 143 -3.68 -17.74 -18.53
N ALA A 144 -2.48 -17.63 -19.09
CA ALA A 144 -1.29 -17.22 -18.34
C ALA A 144 -1.42 -15.78 -17.79
N MET A 145 -2.07 -14.91 -18.55
CA MET A 145 -2.31 -13.52 -18.18
C MET A 145 -3.45 -13.40 -17.15
N LYS A 146 -4.52 -14.19 -17.28
CA LYS A 146 -5.58 -14.30 -16.27
C LYS A 146 -5.02 -14.65 -14.90
N LEU A 147 -4.20 -15.70 -14.84
CA LEU A 147 -3.55 -16.14 -13.61
C LEU A 147 -2.62 -15.06 -13.04
N THR A 148 -1.85 -14.41 -13.91
CA THR A 148 -0.95 -13.32 -13.51
C THR A 148 -1.72 -12.21 -12.80
N TYR A 149 -2.79 -11.69 -13.39
CA TYR A 149 -3.58 -10.63 -12.77
C TYR A 149 -4.31 -11.09 -11.51
N GLU A 150 -4.71 -12.36 -11.41
CA GLU A 150 -5.30 -12.92 -10.18
C GLU A 150 -4.28 -12.90 -9.03
N ILE A 151 -3.05 -13.36 -9.27
CA ILE A 151 -1.97 -13.32 -8.29
C ILE A 151 -1.67 -11.88 -7.87
N TRP A 152 -1.71 -10.92 -8.80
CA TRP A 152 -1.49 -9.50 -8.49
C TRP A 152 -2.52 -8.93 -7.51
N VAL A 153 -3.80 -9.35 -7.56
CA VAL A 153 -4.81 -8.92 -6.58
C VAL A 153 -4.44 -9.40 -5.17
N TYR A 154 -4.11 -10.68 -5.03
CA TYR A 154 -3.74 -11.26 -3.73
C TYR A 154 -2.44 -10.64 -3.19
N LEU A 155 -1.46 -10.41 -4.07
CA LEU A 155 -0.20 -9.78 -3.70
C LEU A 155 -0.41 -8.34 -3.22
N CYS A 156 -1.24 -7.57 -3.92
CA CYS A 156 -1.61 -6.21 -3.50
C CYS A 156 -2.26 -6.23 -2.10
N GLY A 157 -3.28 -7.06 -1.90
CA GLY A 157 -4.01 -7.14 -0.64
C GLY A 157 -3.12 -7.55 0.55
N THR A 158 -2.26 -8.56 0.36
CA THR A 158 -1.36 -9.06 1.41
C THR A 158 -0.28 -8.04 1.77
N ILE A 159 0.36 -7.40 0.79
CA ILE A 159 1.39 -6.38 1.04
C ILE A 159 0.79 -5.13 1.70
N MET A 160 -0.36 -4.66 1.21
CA MET A 160 -1.04 -3.50 1.81
C MET A 160 -1.55 -3.82 3.22
N GLY A 161 -2.03 -5.05 3.46
CA GLY A 161 -2.38 -5.53 4.79
C GLY A 161 -1.19 -5.53 5.74
N LEU A 162 -0.01 -6.00 5.28
CA LEU A 162 1.22 -5.93 6.05
C LEU A 162 1.65 -4.48 6.33
N CYS A 163 1.54 -3.59 5.34
CA CYS A 163 1.83 -2.16 5.49
C CYS A 163 0.95 -1.54 6.59
N LEU A 164 -0.35 -1.83 6.57
CA LEU A 164 -1.30 -1.40 7.60
C LEU A 164 -0.93 -1.95 8.99
N ALA A 165 -0.59 -3.23 9.08
CA ALA A 165 -0.17 -3.85 10.33
C ALA A 165 1.06 -3.14 10.92
N VAL A 166 2.09 -2.92 10.10
CA VAL A 166 3.33 -2.22 10.51
C VAL A 166 3.04 -0.76 10.90
N ALA A 167 2.19 -0.05 10.16
CA ALA A 167 1.79 1.31 10.49
C ALA A 167 0.99 1.41 11.81
N ALA A 168 0.22 0.37 12.15
CA ALA A 168 -0.59 0.32 13.37
C ALA A 168 0.22 -0.08 14.62
N LEU A 169 1.36 -0.77 14.47
CA LEU A 169 2.19 -1.23 15.60
C LEU A 169 2.50 -0.15 16.65
N PRO A 170 2.88 1.10 16.29
CA PRO A 170 3.15 2.15 17.27
C PRO A 170 1.94 2.56 18.11
N LEU A 171 0.72 2.35 17.60
CA LEU A 171 -0.53 2.66 18.29
C LEU A 171 -1.02 1.51 19.18
N LEU A 172 -0.73 0.26 18.79
CA LEU A 172 -1.19 -0.94 19.49
C LEU A 172 -0.23 -1.37 20.60
N ASN A 173 1.09 -1.21 20.40
CA ASN A 173 2.08 -1.59 21.40
C ASN A 173 2.10 -0.56 22.55
N ALA A 174 1.81 -1.01 23.77
CA ALA A 174 1.76 -0.15 24.96
C ALA A 174 3.05 0.67 25.18
N ARG A 175 4.23 0.08 24.96
CA ARG A 175 5.53 0.76 25.13
C ARG A 175 5.76 1.84 24.09
N ALA A 176 5.36 1.58 22.85
CA ALA A 176 5.46 2.52 21.75
C ALA A 176 4.43 3.66 21.92
N ARG A 177 3.19 3.33 22.30
CA ARG A 177 2.13 4.30 22.54
C ARG A 177 2.50 5.29 23.64
N LEU A 178 3.10 4.82 24.73
CA LEU A 178 3.64 5.68 25.80
C LEU A 178 4.76 6.61 25.32
N ALA A 179 5.51 6.24 24.27
CA ALA A 179 6.51 7.13 23.68
C ALA A 179 5.89 8.22 22.78
N LEU A 180 4.66 8.03 22.30
CA LEU A 180 3.94 8.96 21.42
C LEU A 180 3.09 10.00 22.17
N THR A 181 2.77 9.74 23.44
CA THR A 181 2.14 10.68 24.38
C THR A 181 3.15 11.06 25.46
N PRO A 182 3.80 12.23 25.40
CA PRO A 182 4.63 12.69 26.50
C PRO A 182 3.76 12.89 27.73
N ASN A 183 4.19 12.37 28.89
CA ASN A 183 3.57 12.71 30.16
C ASN A 183 3.70 14.24 30.36
N VAL A 184 2.58 14.92 30.55
CA VAL A 184 2.57 16.25 31.16
C VAL A 184 3.01 16.02 32.60
N GLN A 185 4.25 16.36 32.93
CA GLN A 185 4.62 16.58 34.32
C GLN A 185 3.85 17.83 34.74
N LEU A 186 2.79 17.64 35.53
CA LEU A 186 2.28 18.73 36.34
C LEU A 186 3.40 18.97 37.36
N ASP A 187 4.15 20.04 37.20
CA ASP A 187 4.96 20.55 38.31
C ASP A 187 3.96 20.83 39.43
N GLU A 188 3.95 19.96 40.44
CA GLU A 188 3.35 20.25 41.72
C GLU A 188 4.11 21.47 42.24
N LEU A 189 3.53 22.66 42.02
CA LEU A 189 3.94 23.90 42.65
C LEU A 189 3.82 23.67 44.16
N GLU A 190 4.98 23.54 44.80
CA GLU A 190 5.19 23.62 46.26
C GLU A 190 4.60 24.90 46.85
#